data_AF-A0A1G1DG77-F1
#
_entry.id   AF-A0A1G1DG77-F1
#
_cell.length_a   1.000
_cell.length_b   1.000
_cell.length_c   1.000
_cell.angle_alpha   90.00
_cell.angle_beta   90.00
_cell.angle_gamma   90.00
#
_symmetry.space_group_name_H-M   'P 1'
#
loop_
_entity.id
_entity.type
_entity.pdbx_description
1 polymer ?
#
loop_
_entity_poly.entity_id
_entity_poly.type
_entity_poly.pdbx_seq_one_letter_code
_entity_poly.pdbx_strand_id
1 'polypeptide(L)'
;MRSIHRYASDGLIIFLTLHTLREYFNGRYRHYRWLAWVSGVVLFIVTLIIGITGYWLVWDERGQLVAVKTAELLNDIHLFVEPLSISFLSNETLSELLFFVLHFLHLSLPLGMIIIVGIHVMRCSRPVVVPPKVITISVLVILFVMSVIKPAVSVQPADLSRLPIDAPFDWFYFFLFPIKALLPKTIFWSFTIGLTVILFVMPWIKRHRPSPAEVILENCTGCDQCNKDCPYGAIYMQPRTDNSPYKMEAVVKIERCAACGICLGSCDFNAIKMDGITDIQVKEKITRLLSGIPDTKRPKILGLICEQSINTGEIQVEFKDMPNVKTTSFPCIGMIHPSFVEYGLDSGADGVFIWSCVNGDCHYREGNTWLQSRFDGKRPPILKKDIDRSRIREYWLSSIHADKLREEINLFEKELNTYRLEEKKSEFRKSVLVERSIFKRGAVISFVIIASMFSILFLSEMPKYPFYNKGMSLIKFTFKYSGKHRTEQRELTERETKDILIHMRRTNSPFSKMRMIGKRERLPIYVELELDNKNILSKTYYPAGLRKDIPTFAYEEIPVSPGRHYIKIKMRDSRDTNQFNYFIEKEIVVIPERTFILNVSSIFSEGQKIE
;
A
#
# COMPACT_ATOMS: atom_id res chain seq x y z
N MET A 1 15.65 -7.09 22.77
CA MET A 1 15.76 -6.12 21.67
C MET A 1 15.59 -6.75 20.29
N ARG A 2 16.43 -7.70 19.87
CA ARG A 2 16.30 -8.39 18.57
C ARG A 2 14.90 -8.94 18.30
N SER A 3 14.35 -9.73 19.23
CA SER A 3 13.02 -10.34 19.07
C SER A 3 11.91 -9.30 18.98
N ILE A 4 12.01 -8.20 19.74
CA ILE A 4 11.06 -7.08 19.66
C ILE A 4 11.12 -6.45 18.26
N HIS A 5 12.32 -6.15 17.76
CA HIS A 5 12.49 -5.58 16.42
C HIS A 5 11.91 -6.51 15.33
N ARG A 6 12.18 -7.82 15.44
CA ARG A 6 11.69 -8.85 14.52
C ARG A 6 10.15 -8.94 14.52
N TYR A 7 9.54 -9.12 15.69
CA TYR A 7 8.07 -9.25 15.79
C TYR A 7 7.33 -7.94 15.51
N ALA A 8 7.94 -6.78 15.80
CA ALA A 8 7.41 -5.49 15.39
C ALA A 8 7.39 -5.34 13.86
N SER A 9 8.39 -5.87 13.16
CA SER A 9 8.44 -5.90 11.69
C SER A 9 7.29 -6.71 11.11
N ASP A 10 7.07 -7.93 11.61
CA ASP A 10 5.97 -8.81 11.16
C ASP A 10 4.61 -8.17 11.46
N GLY A 11 4.45 -7.61 12.66
CA GLY A 11 3.25 -6.87 13.04
C GLY A 11 2.98 -5.65 12.15
N LEU A 12 4.02 -4.93 11.73
CA LEU A 12 3.88 -3.78 10.83
C LEU A 12 3.26 -4.20 9.49
N ILE A 13 3.66 -5.33 8.90
CA ILE A 13 3.06 -5.83 7.66
C ILE A 13 1.57 -6.16 7.83
N ILE A 14 1.20 -6.78 8.96
CA ILE A 14 -0.21 -7.06 9.28
C ILE A 14 -1.00 -5.75 9.35
N PHE A 15 -0.51 -4.77 10.12
CA PHE A 15 -1.19 -3.48 10.26
C PHE A 15 -1.30 -2.72 8.94
N LEU A 16 -0.23 -2.68 8.13
CA LEU A 16 -0.24 -2.03 6.83
C LEU A 16 -1.22 -2.71 5.86
N THR A 17 -1.30 -4.03 5.89
CA THR A 17 -2.25 -4.81 5.06
C THR A 17 -3.69 -4.52 5.47
N LEU A 18 -3.99 -4.60 6.77
CA LEU A 18 -5.33 -4.29 7.31
C LEU A 18 -5.72 -2.82 7.05
N HIS A 19 -4.78 -1.89 7.19
CA HIS A 19 -4.99 -0.48 6.88
C HIS A 19 -5.34 -0.29 5.39
N THR A 20 -4.55 -0.89 4.49
CA THR A 20 -4.77 -0.80 3.05
C THR A 20 -6.13 -1.39 2.65
N LEU A 21 -6.47 -2.58 3.17
CA LEU A 21 -7.76 -3.23 2.92
C LEU A 21 -8.93 -2.40 3.45
N ARG A 22 -8.84 -1.87 4.67
CA ARG A 22 -9.88 -1.01 5.24
C ARG A 22 -10.13 0.22 4.37
N GLU A 23 -9.07 0.89 3.91
CA GLU A 23 -9.19 2.08 3.07
C GLU A 23 -9.70 1.73 1.66
N TYR A 24 -9.34 0.56 1.12
CA TYR A 24 -9.86 0.02 -0.13
C TYR A 24 -11.37 -0.21 -0.06
N PHE A 25 -11.83 -1.04 0.90
CA PHE A 25 -13.25 -1.43 1.02
C PHE A 25 -14.15 -0.24 1.36
N ASN A 26 -13.65 0.75 2.09
CA ASN A 26 -14.39 1.98 2.38
C ASN A 26 -14.33 3.02 1.25
N GLY A 27 -13.71 2.71 0.10
CA GLY A 27 -13.61 3.61 -1.05
C GLY A 27 -12.72 4.84 -0.82
N ARG A 28 -11.88 4.83 0.23
CA ARG A 28 -11.10 5.99 0.71
C ARG A 28 -9.80 6.23 -0.05
N TYR A 29 -9.72 5.73 -1.27
CA TYR A 29 -8.58 5.91 -2.17
C TYR A 29 -8.87 6.91 -3.30
N ARG A 30 -10.12 7.35 -3.44
CA ARG A 30 -10.57 8.18 -4.58
C ARG A 30 -10.38 9.67 -4.33
N HIS A 31 -10.42 10.43 -5.43
CA HIS A 31 -10.55 11.89 -5.45
C HIS A 31 -9.47 12.60 -4.62
N TYR A 32 -9.85 13.37 -3.59
CA TYR A 32 -8.95 14.18 -2.77
C TYR A 32 -7.93 13.34 -1.97
N ARG A 33 -8.17 12.03 -1.81
CA ARG A 33 -7.30 11.08 -1.09
C ARG A 33 -6.30 10.34 -1.96
N TRP A 34 -6.25 10.61 -3.27
CA TRP A 34 -5.32 9.91 -4.17
C TRP A 34 -3.87 9.99 -3.68
N LEU A 35 -3.46 11.15 -3.13
CA LEU A 35 -2.10 11.36 -2.64
C LEU A 35 -1.79 10.47 -1.44
N ALA A 36 -2.72 10.35 -0.49
CA ALA A 36 -2.59 9.45 0.65
C ALA A 36 -2.53 7.99 0.17
N TRP A 37 -3.38 7.60 -0.78
CA TRP A 37 -3.36 6.25 -1.34
C TRP A 37 -2.03 5.91 -2.02
N VAL A 38 -1.59 6.74 -2.97
CA VAL A 38 -0.34 6.50 -3.73
C VAL A 38 0.88 6.50 -2.83
N SER A 39 1.01 7.47 -1.91
CA SER A 39 2.08 7.47 -0.92
C SER A 39 2.00 6.26 0.03
N GLY A 40 0.80 5.78 0.35
CA GLY A 40 0.58 4.56 1.13
C GLY A 40 1.06 3.30 0.41
N VAL A 41 0.79 3.18 -0.90
CA VAL A 41 1.32 2.08 -1.74
C VAL A 41 2.84 2.13 -1.78
N VAL A 42 3.44 3.32 -1.94
CA VAL A 42 4.90 3.49 -1.89
C VAL A 42 5.46 3.07 -0.53
N LEU A 43 4.85 3.51 0.59
CA LEU A 43 5.24 3.11 1.94
C LEU A 43 5.19 1.59 2.12
N PHE A 44 4.15 0.93 1.60
CA PHE A 44 4.01 -0.52 1.66
C PHE A 44 5.15 -1.24 0.93
N ILE A 45 5.45 -0.84 -0.31
CA ILE A 45 6.55 -1.41 -1.11
C ILE A 45 7.91 -1.17 -0.45
N VAL A 46 8.17 0.04 0.02
CA VAL A 46 9.42 0.38 0.73
C VAL A 46 9.56 -0.45 2.00
N THR A 47 8.48 -0.67 2.76
CA THR A 47 8.49 -1.52 3.96
C THR A 47 8.86 -2.96 3.63
N LEU A 48 8.36 -3.52 2.53
CA LEU A 48 8.75 -4.86 2.07
C LEU A 48 10.25 -4.92 1.73
N ILE A 49 10.79 -3.91 1.05
CA ILE A 49 12.22 -3.83 0.72
C ILE A 49 13.07 -3.75 1.99
N ILE A 50 12.67 -2.93 2.96
CA ILE A 50 13.37 -2.79 4.25
C ILE A 50 13.38 -4.13 4.99
N GLY A 51 12.26 -4.85 5.05
CA GLY A 51 12.21 -6.15 5.72
C GLY A 51 13.08 -7.20 5.05
N ILE A 52 13.04 -7.30 3.71
CA ILE A 52 13.91 -8.22 2.95
C ILE A 52 15.39 -7.89 3.19
N THR A 53 15.78 -6.63 3.10
CA THR A 53 17.18 -6.22 3.34
C THR A 53 17.61 -6.40 4.80
N GLY A 54 16.70 -6.24 5.76
CA GLY A 54 16.96 -6.52 7.17
C GLY A 54 17.31 -7.99 7.43
N TYR A 55 16.68 -8.90 6.69
CA TYR A 55 17.03 -10.32 6.74
C TYR A 55 18.41 -10.64 6.17
N TRP A 56 18.83 -9.92 5.12
CA TRP A 56 20.18 -10.08 4.59
C TRP A 56 21.24 -9.69 5.63
N LEU A 57 20.99 -8.65 6.42
CA LEU A 57 21.95 -8.16 7.43
C LEU A 57 22.16 -9.13 8.60
N VAL A 58 21.22 -10.05 8.86
CA VAL A 58 21.39 -11.08 9.89
C VAL A 58 22.40 -12.15 9.45
N TRP A 59 22.45 -12.42 8.15
CA TRP A 59 23.38 -13.35 7.50
C TRP A 59 23.46 -14.77 8.12
N ASP A 60 22.30 -15.34 8.43
CA ASP A 60 22.12 -16.75 8.78
C ASP A 60 21.58 -17.56 7.57
N GLU A 61 21.35 -18.87 7.71
CA GLU A 61 20.81 -19.72 6.62
C GLU A 61 19.53 -19.15 5.98
N ARG A 62 18.67 -18.50 6.78
CA ARG A 62 17.47 -17.82 6.29
C ARG A 62 17.84 -16.58 5.49
N GLY A 63 18.74 -15.74 6.01
CA GLY A 63 19.28 -14.58 5.30
C GLY A 63 19.92 -14.97 3.96
N GLN A 64 20.69 -16.05 3.91
CA GLN A 64 21.28 -16.60 2.69
C GLN A 64 20.22 -17.00 1.67
N LEU A 65 19.22 -17.79 2.08
CA LEU A 65 18.14 -18.23 1.19
C LEU A 65 17.45 -17.03 0.54
N VAL A 66 17.09 -16.04 1.35
CA VAL A 66 16.40 -14.83 0.89
C VAL A 66 17.29 -14.01 -0.03
N ALA A 67 18.57 -13.86 0.30
CA ALA A 67 19.52 -13.12 -0.52
C ALA A 67 19.68 -13.73 -1.91
N VAL A 68 19.87 -15.06 -1.99
CA VAL A 68 19.97 -15.78 -3.25
C VAL A 68 18.67 -15.66 -4.05
N LYS A 69 17.50 -15.91 -3.43
CA LYS A 69 16.21 -15.86 -4.13
C LYS A 69 15.78 -14.44 -4.54
N THR A 70 16.13 -13.42 -3.77
CA THR A 70 15.97 -12.02 -4.19
C THR A 70 16.92 -11.68 -5.35
N ALA A 71 18.18 -12.13 -5.32
CA ALA A 71 19.11 -11.89 -6.42
C ALA A 71 18.64 -12.56 -7.73
N GLU A 72 18.14 -13.79 -7.65
CA GLU A 72 17.51 -14.48 -8.79
C GLU A 72 16.28 -13.73 -9.32
N LEU A 73 15.44 -13.21 -8.43
CA LEU A 73 14.29 -12.39 -8.82
C LEU A 73 14.73 -11.11 -9.54
N LEU A 74 15.78 -10.43 -9.06
CA LEU A 74 16.29 -9.19 -9.67
C LEU A 74 16.99 -9.42 -11.01
N ASN A 75 17.59 -10.59 -11.22
CA ASN A 75 18.17 -10.96 -12.52
C ASN A 75 17.14 -10.90 -13.66
N ASP A 76 15.85 -11.11 -13.35
CA ASP A 76 14.81 -11.07 -14.37
C ASP A 76 14.58 -9.68 -14.98
N ILE A 77 14.83 -8.63 -14.19
CA ILE A 77 14.56 -7.23 -14.53
C ILE A 77 15.70 -6.64 -15.39
N HIS A 78 16.84 -7.34 -15.51
CA HIS A 78 18.05 -6.87 -16.20
C HIS A 78 18.51 -5.47 -15.76
N LEU A 79 18.26 -5.13 -14.49
CA LEU A 79 18.58 -3.82 -13.92
C LEU A 79 20.10 -3.62 -13.78
N PHE A 80 20.84 -4.70 -13.52
CA PHE A 80 22.28 -4.70 -13.35
C PHE A 80 22.97 -5.28 -14.58
N VAL A 81 24.14 -4.71 -14.91
CA VAL A 81 24.98 -5.17 -16.02
C VAL A 81 25.47 -6.60 -15.77
N GLU A 82 25.95 -6.84 -14.55
CA GLU A 82 26.34 -8.17 -14.06
C GLU A 82 25.21 -8.70 -13.16
N PRO A 83 24.71 -9.93 -13.39
CA PRO A 83 23.67 -10.52 -12.56
C PRO A 83 24.06 -10.52 -11.08
N LEU A 84 23.16 -10.06 -10.20
CA LEU A 84 23.43 -9.95 -8.76
C LEU A 84 23.66 -11.32 -8.11
N SER A 85 23.11 -12.39 -8.69
CA SER A 85 23.30 -13.76 -8.18
C SER A 85 24.77 -14.22 -8.21
N ILE A 86 25.62 -13.61 -9.05
CA ILE A 86 27.05 -13.95 -9.14
C ILE A 86 27.77 -13.60 -7.83
N SER A 87 27.34 -12.57 -7.12
CA SER A 87 27.89 -12.21 -5.80
C SER A 87 27.63 -13.27 -4.72
N PHE A 88 26.72 -14.22 -4.99
CA PHE A 88 26.33 -15.31 -4.06
C PHE A 88 26.76 -16.69 -4.58
N LEU A 89 27.83 -16.77 -5.38
CA LEU A 89 28.38 -18.04 -5.84
C LEU A 89 29.12 -18.77 -4.72
N SER A 90 30.07 -18.10 -4.08
CA SER A 90 30.87 -18.61 -2.96
C SER A 90 31.07 -17.54 -1.89
N ASN A 91 31.53 -17.97 -0.71
CA ASN A 91 31.85 -17.05 0.38
C ASN A 91 32.97 -16.06 0.00
N GLU A 92 33.86 -16.42 -0.93
CA GLU A 92 34.94 -15.56 -1.42
C GLU A 92 34.46 -14.48 -2.40
N THR A 93 33.35 -14.74 -3.11
CA THR A 93 32.76 -13.77 -4.04
C THR A 93 31.92 -12.69 -3.34
N LEU A 94 31.64 -12.86 -2.04
CA LEU A 94 30.87 -11.89 -1.26
C LEU A 94 31.68 -10.62 -1.04
N SER A 95 31.16 -9.49 -1.51
CA SER A 95 31.80 -8.20 -1.35
C SER A 95 31.44 -7.55 -0.01
N GLU A 96 32.42 -7.04 0.72
CA GLU A 96 32.18 -6.20 1.91
C GLU A 96 31.38 -4.93 1.55
N LEU A 97 31.62 -4.36 0.36
CA LEU A 97 30.89 -3.20 -0.13
C LEU A 97 29.38 -3.48 -0.26
N LEU A 98 29.00 -4.71 -0.64
CA LEU A 98 27.59 -5.10 -0.74
C LEU A 98 26.90 -4.97 0.63
N PHE A 99 27.50 -5.53 1.69
CA PHE A 99 26.94 -5.43 3.04
C PHE A 99 26.94 -4.01 3.59
N PHE A 100 27.97 -3.22 3.29
CA PHE A 100 27.99 -1.80 3.63
C PHE A 100 26.83 -1.03 2.98
N VAL A 101 26.63 -1.21 1.67
CA VAL A 101 25.52 -0.58 0.93
C VAL A 101 24.16 -1.05 1.45
N LEU A 102 24.00 -2.33 1.74
CA LEU A 102 22.76 -2.88 2.31
C LEU A 102 22.47 -2.31 3.69
N HIS A 103 23.48 -2.19 4.54
CA HIS A 103 23.33 -1.59 5.87
C HIS A 103 22.91 -0.12 5.75
N PHE A 104 23.59 0.64 4.88
CA PHE A 104 23.24 2.02 4.60
C PHE A 104 21.81 2.16 4.07
N LEU A 105 21.41 1.30 3.13
CA LEU A 105 20.06 1.30 2.56
C LEU A 105 19.00 0.97 3.63
N HIS A 106 19.25 -0.06 4.45
CA HIS A 106 18.34 -0.47 5.51
C HIS A 106 18.16 0.60 6.58
N LEU A 107 19.18 1.43 6.84
CA LEU A 107 19.09 2.56 7.78
C LEU A 107 18.45 3.80 7.14
N SER A 108 18.80 4.11 5.90
CA SER A 108 18.35 5.34 5.21
C SER A 108 16.90 5.27 4.73
N LEU A 109 16.42 4.10 4.29
CA LEU A 109 15.03 3.94 3.83
C LEU A 109 14.00 4.24 4.94
N PRO A 110 14.11 3.75 6.19
CA PRO A 110 13.25 4.15 7.29
C PRO A 110 13.26 5.66 7.57
N LEU A 111 14.41 6.33 7.48
CA LEU A 111 14.50 7.79 7.62
C LEU A 111 13.73 8.48 6.48
N GLY A 112 13.85 7.98 5.25
CA GLY A 112 13.05 8.42 4.11
C GLY A 112 11.55 8.19 4.30
N MET A 113 11.14 7.11 4.97
CA MET A 113 9.73 6.86 5.26
C MET A 113 9.10 7.96 6.12
N ILE A 114 9.86 8.64 6.99
CA ILE A 114 9.33 9.78 7.79
C ILE A 114 8.82 10.88 6.86
N ILE A 115 9.57 11.20 5.79
CA ILE A 115 9.17 12.18 4.78
C ILE A 115 7.93 11.70 4.03
N ILE A 116 7.91 10.43 3.62
CA ILE A 116 6.78 9.86 2.88
C ILE A 116 5.52 9.79 3.75
N VAL A 117 5.64 9.49 5.05
CA VAL A 117 4.53 9.57 6.02
C VAL A 117 4.03 11.01 6.14
N GLY A 118 4.93 12.00 6.16
CA GLY A 118 4.58 13.42 6.08
C GLY A 118 3.75 13.74 4.83
N ILE A 119 4.15 13.22 3.67
CA ILE A 119 3.40 13.34 2.41
C ILE A 119 2.03 12.65 2.51
N HIS A 120 2.00 11.44 3.09
CA HIS A 120 0.81 10.62 3.27
C HIS A 120 -0.28 11.33 4.08
N VAL A 121 0.13 12.10 5.10
CA VAL A 121 -0.81 12.82 5.97
C VAL A 121 -0.96 14.31 5.62
N MET A 122 -0.22 14.86 4.64
CA MET A 122 -0.15 16.32 4.40
C MET A 122 -1.50 17.01 4.15
N ARG A 123 -2.48 16.26 3.61
CA ARG A 123 -3.82 16.77 3.28
C ARG A 123 -4.83 16.57 4.41
N CYS A 124 -4.35 16.24 5.60
CA CYS A 124 -5.13 16.09 6.81
C CYS A 124 -4.73 17.22 7.75
N SER A 125 -5.66 18.11 8.12
CA SER A 125 -5.33 19.21 9.05
C SER A 125 -5.02 18.71 10.46
N ARG A 126 -5.61 17.57 10.83
CA ARG A 126 -5.48 16.94 12.15
C ARG A 126 -5.28 15.42 12.01
N PRO A 127 -4.09 14.95 11.60
CA PRO A 127 -3.81 13.52 11.52
C PRO A 127 -3.61 12.93 12.92
N VAL A 128 -4.36 11.88 13.24
CA VAL A 128 -4.14 11.11 14.47
C VAL A 128 -2.98 10.16 14.21
N VAL A 129 -1.78 10.54 14.66
CA VAL A 129 -0.55 9.75 14.49
C VAL A 129 -0.20 8.91 15.72
N VAL A 130 -0.77 9.25 16.88
CA VAL A 130 -0.57 8.50 18.12
C VAL A 130 -1.79 7.62 18.38
N PRO A 131 -1.64 6.29 18.49
CA PRO A 131 -2.75 5.42 18.84
C PRO A 131 -3.20 5.64 20.30
N PRO A 132 -4.46 5.32 20.64
CA PRO A 132 -4.95 5.36 22.01
C PRO A 132 -4.06 4.56 22.97
N LYS A 133 -3.86 5.08 24.20
CA LYS A 133 -2.97 4.49 25.21
C LYS A 133 -3.20 3.00 25.44
N VAL A 134 -4.48 2.57 25.47
CA VAL A 134 -4.85 1.17 25.66
C VAL A 134 -4.29 0.28 24.54
N ILE A 135 -4.38 0.71 23.28
CA ILE A 135 -3.85 -0.05 22.14
C ILE A 135 -2.33 -0.07 22.20
N THR A 136 -1.69 1.06 22.50
CA THR A 136 -0.23 1.16 22.62
C THR A 136 0.31 0.21 23.69
N ILE A 137 -0.27 0.24 24.89
CA ILE A 137 0.15 -0.61 26.01
C ILE A 137 -0.09 -2.09 25.65
N SER A 138 -1.26 -2.43 25.09
CA SER A 138 -1.54 -3.80 24.66
C SER A 138 -0.52 -4.31 23.66
N VAL A 139 -0.23 -3.55 22.59
CA VAL A 139 0.77 -3.96 21.57
C VAL A 139 2.16 -4.13 22.19
N LEU A 140 2.58 -3.23 23.07
CA LEU A 140 3.88 -3.34 23.76
C LEU A 140 3.96 -4.57 24.66
N VAL A 141 2.91 -4.84 25.44
CA VAL A 141 2.82 -6.03 26.30
C VAL A 141 2.84 -7.30 25.47
N ILE A 142 2.08 -7.35 24.37
CA ILE A 142 2.05 -8.50 23.45
C ILE A 142 3.43 -8.75 22.85
N LEU A 143 4.09 -7.73 22.30
CA LEU A 143 5.42 -7.87 21.72
C LEU A 143 6.45 -8.31 22.76
N PHE A 144 6.35 -7.80 23.99
CA PHE A 144 7.21 -8.22 25.09
C PHE A 144 6.98 -9.70 25.45
N VAL A 145 5.73 -10.09 25.68
CA VAL A 145 5.35 -11.47 26.02
C VAL A 145 5.79 -12.44 24.92
N MET A 146 5.52 -12.14 23.65
CA MET A 146 5.98 -12.94 22.51
C MET A 146 7.50 -13.08 22.49
N SER A 147 8.22 -11.97 22.71
CA SER A 147 9.69 -11.96 22.73
C SER A 147 10.29 -12.81 23.85
N VAL A 148 9.58 -12.97 24.97
CA VAL A 148 10.00 -13.80 26.10
C VAL A 148 9.63 -15.27 25.88
N ILE A 149 8.40 -15.55 25.44
CA ILE A 149 7.91 -16.93 25.24
C ILE A 149 8.67 -17.62 24.11
N LYS A 150 8.87 -16.92 22.99
CA LYS A 150 9.56 -17.45 21.82
C LYS A 150 10.57 -16.40 21.36
N PRO A 151 11.81 -16.41 21.85
CA PRO A 151 12.80 -15.44 21.42
C PRO A 151 13.23 -15.73 19.97
N ALA A 152 13.14 -14.71 19.11
CA ALA A 152 13.66 -14.80 17.74
C ALA A 152 15.21 -14.85 17.74
N VAL A 153 15.77 -16.06 17.69
CA VAL A 153 17.20 -16.35 17.62
C VAL A 153 17.70 -16.45 16.17
N SER A 154 19.00 -16.24 15.94
CA SER A 154 19.63 -16.62 14.66
C SER A 154 19.62 -18.13 14.53
N VAL A 155 19.44 -18.62 13.31
CA VAL A 155 19.73 -20.02 12.97
C VAL A 155 21.23 -20.19 12.69
N GLN A 156 21.64 -21.25 11.99
CA GLN A 156 23.04 -21.46 11.66
C GLN A 156 23.59 -20.31 10.79
N PRO A 157 24.87 -19.96 10.92
CA PRO A 157 25.51 -18.97 10.06
C PRO A 157 25.36 -19.34 8.57
N ALA A 158 25.23 -18.33 7.71
CA ALA A 158 25.20 -18.55 6.26
C ALA A 158 26.51 -19.19 5.77
N ASP A 159 26.39 -20.21 4.93
CA ASP A 159 27.47 -20.89 4.23
C ASP A 159 27.00 -21.21 2.79
N LEU A 160 27.51 -20.47 1.80
CA LEU A 160 27.12 -20.64 0.40
C LEU A 160 27.51 -22.01 -0.18
N SER A 161 28.36 -22.78 0.51
CA SER A 161 28.68 -24.16 0.14
C SER A 161 27.63 -25.18 0.57
N ARG A 162 26.67 -24.79 1.44
CA ARG A 162 25.57 -25.63 1.92
C ARG A 162 24.21 -25.11 1.44
N LEU A 163 23.28 -26.03 1.19
CA LEU A 163 21.92 -25.68 0.79
C LEU A 163 21.04 -25.41 2.02
N PRO A 164 20.33 -24.27 2.09
CA PRO A 164 19.43 -23.96 3.20
C PRO A 164 18.08 -24.69 3.02
N ILE A 165 18.09 -26.02 3.13
CA ILE A 165 16.90 -26.88 2.92
C ILE A 165 15.86 -26.69 4.02
N ASP A 166 16.32 -26.59 5.27
CA ASP A 166 15.48 -26.55 6.47
C ASP A 166 15.30 -25.14 7.05
N ALA A 167 15.76 -24.11 6.34
CA ALA A 167 15.69 -22.72 6.79
C ALA A 167 14.23 -22.31 7.05
N PRO A 168 13.91 -21.74 8.24
CA PRO A 168 12.54 -21.35 8.53
C PRO A 168 12.10 -20.20 7.62
N PHE A 169 10.82 -20.21 7.24
CA PHE A 169 10.29 -19.35 6.19
C PHE A 169 9.29 -18.34 6.77
N ASP A 170 9.46 -17.07 6.40
CA ASP A 170 8.60 -15.98 6.84
C ASP A 170 7.66 -15.53 5.73
N TRP A 171 6.39 -15.90 5.86
CA TRP A 171 5.37 -15.58 4.87
C TRP A 171 5.07 -14.09 4.73
N PHE A 172 5.39 -13.23 5.72
CA PHE A 172 5.10 -11.80 5.63
C PHE A 172 5.98 -11.10 4.58
N TYR A 173 7.24 -11.53 4.45
CA TYR A 173 8.20 -10.91 3.53
C TYR A 173 8.52 -11.81 2.33
N PHE A 174 8.41 -13.12 2.47
CA PHE A 174 8.92 -14.08 1.48
C PHE A 174 7.84 -14.65 0.57
N PHE A 175 6.56 -14.28 0.75
CA PHE A 175 5.43 -14.79 -0.04
C PHE A 175 5.62 -14.72 -1.56
N LEU A 176 6.44 -13.78 -2.05
CA LEU A 176 6.72 -13.65 -3.49
C LEU A 176 7.55 -14.80 -4.06
N PHE A 177 8.45 -15.43 -3.28
CA PHE A 177 9.36 -16.45 -3.82
C PHE A 177 8.66 -17.78 -4.16
N PRO A 178 7.76 -18.32 -3.32
CA PRO A 178 6.96 -19.49 -3.70
C PRO A 178 6.09 -19.22 -4.93
N ILE A 179 5.48 -18.03 -5.01
CA ILE A 179 4.67 -17.64 -6.18
C ILE A 179 5.52 -17.60 -7.45
N LYS A 180 6.74 -17.04 -7.38
CA LYS A 180 7.70 -17.06 -8.49
C LYS A 180 8.11 -18.49 -8.89
N ALA A 181 8.29 -19.38 -7.91
CA ALA A 181 8.69 -20.76 -8.18
C ALA A 181 7.60 -21.57 -8.90
N LEU A 182 6.32 -21.22 -8.67
CA LEU A 182 5.17 -21.92 -9.26
C LEU A 182 4.74 -21.36 -10.63
N LEU A 183 5.01 -20.08 -10.91
CA LEU A 183 4.54 -19.40 -12.12
C LEU A 183 5.66 -19.21 -13.17
N PRO A 184 5.35 -19.32 -14.48
CA PRO A 184 6.26 -18.88 -15.52
C PRO A 184 6.66 -17.42 -15.33
N LYS A 185 7.92 -17.08 -15.66
CA LYS A 185 8.49 -15.73 -15.52
C LYS A 185 7.57 -14.64 -16.09
N THR A 186 7.04 -14.85 -17.29
CA THR A 186 6.15 -13.88 -17.97
C THR A 186 4.88 -13.63 -17.16
N ILE A 187 4.20 -14.68 -16.71
CA ILE A 187 2.95 -14.59 -15.93
C ILE A 187 3.21 -13.90 -14.59
N PHE A 188 4.27 -14.29 -13.89
CA PHE A 188 4.65 -13.69 -12.61
C PHE A 188 4.86 -12.17 -12.73
N TRP A 189 5.66 -11.72 -13.69
CA TRP A 189 5.94 -10.29 -13.88
C TRP A 189 4.73 -9.53 -14.40
N SER A 190 3.95 -10.09 -15.33
CA SER A 190 2.71 -9.48 -15.80
C SER A 190 1.71 -9.28 -14.67
N PHE A 191 1.53 -10.26 -13.78
CA PHE A 191 0.65 -10.14 -12.62
C PHE A 191 1.17 -9.11 -11.62
N THR A 192 2.45 -9.15 -11.27
CA THR A 192 3.05 -8.26 -10.27
C THR A 192 3.03 -6.80 -10.73
N ILE A 193 3.43 -6.54 -11.99
CA ILE A 193 3.38 -5.19 -12.58
C ILE A 193 1.93 -4.76 -12.77
N GLY A 194 1.05 -5.64 -13.25
CA GLY A 194 -0.36 -5.35 -13.43
C GLY A 194 -1.05 -4.94 -12.12
N LEU A 195 -0.87 -5.71 -11.05
CA LEU A 195 -1.40 -5.40 -9.73
C LEU A 195 -0.85 -4.07 -9.21
N THR A 196 0.46 -3.84 -9.34
CA THR A 196 1.09 -2.58 -8.92
C THR A 196 0.49 -1.40 -9.69
N VAL A 197 0.42 -1.47 -11.02
CA VAL A 197 -0.18 -0.43 -11.87
C VAL A 197 -1.65 -0.20 -11.51
N ILE A 198 -2.42 -1.25 -11.24
CA ILE A 198 -3.82 -1.11 -10.78
C ILE A 198 -3.88 -0.34 -9.46
N LEU A 199 -3.06 -0.70 -8.46
CA LEU A 199 -3.01 0.00 -7.17
C LEU A 199 -2.63 1.47 -7.32
N PHE A 200 -1.72 1.80 -8.24
CA PHE A 200 -1.38 3.20 -8.52
C PHE A 200 -2.49 3.91 -9.28
N VAL A 201 -3.08 3.32 -10.32
CA VAL A 201 -4.03 3.99 -11.22
C VAL A 201 -5.46 4.06 -10.67
N MET A 202 -5.84 3.15 -9.77
CA MET A 202 -7.21 3.02 -9.27
C MET A 202 -7.85 4.30 -8.69
N PRO A 203 -7.14 5.25 -8.05
CA PRO A 203 -7.73 6.52 -7.63
C PRO A 203 -8.33 7.34 -8.77
N TRP A 204 -7.90 7.09 -10.01
CA TRP A 204 -8.26 7.87 -11.19
C TRP A 204 -9.19 7.16 -12.18
N ILE A 205 -9.52 5.89 -11.99
CA ILE A 205 -10.34 5.10 -12.93
C ILE A 205 -11.78 5.65 -13.06
N LYS A 206 -12.39 6.13 -11.98
CA LYS A 206 -13.70 6.81 -12.00
C LYS A 206 -13.57 8.22 -11.42
N ARG A 207 -13.43 9.23 -12.29
CA ARG A 207 -13.38 10.65 -11.90
C ARG A 207 -14.81 11.22 -11.77
N HIS A 208 -15.50 10.90 -10.68
CA HIS A 208 -16.60 11.78 -10.25
C HIS A 208 -15.99 12.90 -9.42
N ARG A 209 -15.98 14.14 -9.92
CA ARG A 209 -15.52 15.29 -9.12
C ARG A 209 -16.77 15.95 -8.53
N PRO A 210 -17.08 15.73 -7.24
CA PRO A 210 -18.15 16.48 -6.61
C PRO A 210 -17.79 17.97 -6.62
N SER A 211 -18.79 18.83 -6.87
CA SER A 211 -18.60 20.27 -7.00
C SER A 211 -18.03 20.85 -5.70
N PRO A 212 -16.94 21.64 -5.76
CA PRO A 212 -16.31 22.20 -4.58
C PRO A 212 -17.23 23.22 -3.89
N ALA A 213 -16.95 23.49 -2.61
CA ALA A 213 -17.58 24.61 -1.91
C ALA A 213 -17.07 25.95 -2.48
N GLU A 214 -17.97 26.91 -2.60
CA GLU A 214 -17.70 28.28 -3.05
C GLU A 214 -18.11 29.27 -1.97
N VAL A 215 -17.36 30.37 -1.85
CA VAL A 215 -17.64 31.44 -0.88
C VAL A 215 -18.40 32.56 -1.57
N ILE A 216 -19.53 32.95 -0.98
CA ILE A 216 -20.30 34.14 -1.36
C ILE A 216 -19.70 35.32 -0.59
N LEU A 217 -18.86 36.11 -1.25
CA LEU A 217 -18.08 37.17 -0.61
C LEU A 217 -18.96 38.23 0.08
N GLU A 218 -20.11 38.55 -0.51
CA GLU A 218 -21.08 39.51 0.04
C GLU A 218 -21.55 39.14 1.45
N ASN A 219 -21.72 37.84 1.71
CA ASN A 219 -22.17 37.29 2.99
C ASN A 219 -21.00 36.96 3.94
N CYS A 220 -19.77 36.91 3.43
CA CYS A 220 -18.62 36.48 4.22
C CYS A 220 -18.23 37.56 5.24
N THR A 221 -18.14 37.18 6.51
CA THR A 221 -17.72 38.10 7.60
C THR A 221 -16.27 37.94 8.02
N GLY A 222 -15.56 36.96 7.46
CA GLY A 222 -14.17 36.69 7.83
C GLY A 222 -13.98 36.04 9.22
N CYS A 223 -15.02 35.45 9.82
CA CYS A 223 -14.99 34.92 11.19
C CYS A 223 -14.12 33.67 11.43
N ASP A 224 -13.51 33.10 10.38
CA ASP A 224 -12.56 31.97 10.42
C ASP A 224 -13.14 30.60 10.86
N GLN A 225 -14.43 30.50 11.20
CA GLN A 225 -15.02 29.22 11.67
C GLN A 225 -14.96 28.10 10.61
N CYS A 226 -15.25 28.41 9.34
CA CYS A 226 -15.20 27.43 8.25
C CYS A 226 -13.79 26.86 8.02
N ASN A 227 -12.75 27.69 8.21
CA ASN A 227 -11.35 27.27 8.16
C ASN A 227 -11.03 26.30 9.30
N LYS A 228 -11.40 26.65 10.54
CA LYS A 228 -11.21 25.79 11.72
C LYS A 228 -11.89 24.42 11.57
N ASP A 229 -13.09 24.39 11.01
CA ASP A 229 -13.88 23.18 10.82
C ASP A 229 -13.37 22.30 9.67
N CYS A 230 -12.62 22.85 8.71
CA CYS A 230 -12.17 22.10 7.54
C CYS A 230 -11.14 21.01 7.91
N PRO A 231 -11.47 19.71 7.76
CA PRO A 231 -10.56 18.62 8.12
C PRO A 231 -9.42 18.41 7.09
N TYR A 232 -9.47 19.13 5.97
CA TYR A 232 -8.55 18.99 4.84
C TYR A 232 -7.64 20.21 4.64
N GLY A 233 -7.81 21.26 5.46
CA GLY A 233 -7.10 22.53 5.24
C GLY A 233 -7.33 23.08 3.83
N ALA A 234 -8.57 22.91 3.33
CA ALA A 234 -9.01 23.38 2.02
C ALA A 234 -9.54 24.82 2.07
N ILE A 235 -9.74 25.39 3.26
CA ILE A 235 -10.12 26.79 3.44
C ILE A 235 -8.94 27.49 4.10
N TYR A 236 -8.66 28.71 3.70
CA TYR A 236 -7.72 29.59 4.38
C TYR A 236 -8.28 31.02 4.37
N MET A 237 -7.84 31.83 5.32
CA MET A 237 -8.24 33.22 5.42
C MET A 237 -7.19 34.10 4.73
N GLN A 238 -7.65 35.07 3.94
CA GLN A 238 -6.78 36.09 3.34
C GLN A 238 -7.33 37.50 3.57
N PRO A 239 -6.48 38.54 3.54
CA PRO A 239 -6.94 39.91 3.60
C PRO A 239 -7.89 40.24 2.44
N ARG A 240 -8.97 40.96 2.73
CA ARG A 240 -9.91 41.43 1.70
C ARG A 240 -9.34 42.61 0.94
N THR A 241 -9.72 42.70 -0.33
CA THR A 241 -9.43 43.84 -1.22
C THR A 241 -10.69 44.60 -1.63
N ASP A 242 -11.87 44.17 -1.18
CA ASP A 242 -13.15 44.83 -1.43
C ASP A 242 -13.48 45.85 -0.33
N ASN A 243 -14.47 46.73 -0.61
CA ASN A 243 -14.92 47.76 0.33
C ASN A 243 -15.79 47.20 1.48
N SER A 244 -15.61 45.93 1.84
CA SER A 244 -16.32 45.28 2.93
C SER A 244 -15.86 45.83 4.29
N PRO A 245 -16.75 45.92 5.31
CA PRO A 245 -16.33 46.28 6.66
C PRO A 245 -15.44 45.21 7.33
N TYR A 246 -15.37 44.01 6.76
CA TYR A 246 -14.59 42.91 7.29
C TYR A 246 -13.17 42.90 6.72
N LYS A 247 -12.18 42.56 7.55
CA LYS A 247 -10.75 42.58 7.15
C LYS A 247 -10.30 41.34 6.38
N MET A 248 -10.99 40.21 6.57
CA MET A 248 -10.58 38.89 6.08
C MET A 248 -11.71 38.22 5.30
N GLU A 249 -11.35 37.44 4.29
CA GLU A 249 -12.27 36.57 3.54
C GLU A 249 -11.78 35.14 3.56
N ALA A 250 -12.72 34.20 3.46
CA ALA A 250 -12.42 32.79 3.30
C ALA A 250 -12.20 32.47 1.82
N VAL A 251 -11.15 31.72 1.52
CA VAL A 251 -10.88 31.23 0.16
C VAL A 251 -10.72 29.71 0.17
N VAL A 252 -11.32 29.06 -0.82
CA VAL A 252 -11.34 27.60 -0.97
C VAL A 252 -10.27 27.16 -1.97
N LYS A 253 -9.33 26.33 -1.50
CA LYS A 253 -8.38 25.56 -2.30
C LYS A 253 -9.09 24.37 -2.94
N ILE A 254 -9.51 24.53 -4.19
CA ILE A 254 -10.29 23.54 -4.94
C ILE A 254 -9.61 22.17 -4.96
N GLU A 255 -8.28 22.12 -5.07
CA GLU A 255 -7.48 20.89 -5.14
C GLU A 255 -7.43 20.09 -3.82
N ARG A 256 -7.83 20.70 -2.70
CA ARG A 256 -7.94 20.07 -1.38
C ARG A 256 -9.38 19.85 -0.95
N CYS A 257 -10.34 20.50 -1.60
CA CYS A 257 -11.74 20.44 -1.23
C CYS A 257 -12.30 19.02 -1.44
N ALA A 258 -12.80 18.42 -0.37
CA ALA A 258 -13.44 17.10 -0.42
C ALA A 258 -14.93 17.16 -0.79
N ALA A 259 -15.48 18.35 -1.03
CA ALA A 259 -16.91 18.59 -1.25
C ALA A 259 -17.80 17.96 -0.18
N CYS A 260 -17.37 18.02 1.09
CA CYS A 260 -18.07 17.41 2.21
C CYS A 260 -19.16 18.29 2.83
N GLY A 261 -19.24 19.57 2.47
CA GLY A 261 -20.22 20.51 3.01
C GLY A 261 -20.02 20.93 4.48
N ILE A 262 -19.02 20.40 5.20
CA ILE A 262 -18.79 20.71 6.62
C ILE A 262 -18.76 22.22 6.90
N CYS A 263 -18.09 22.96 6.02
CA CYS A 263 -17.96 24.41 6.08
C CYS A 263 -19.29 25.14 5.91
N LEU A 264 -20.22 24.60 5.12
CA LEU A 264 -21.57 25.17 4.97
C LEU A 264 -22.32 25.04 6.30
N GLY A 265 -22.26 23.86 6.93
CA GLY A 265 -22.80 23.65 8.28
C GLY A 265 -22.09 24.45 9.39
N SER A 266 -20.94 25.06 9.11
CA SER A 266 -20.19 25.92 10.03
C SER A 266 -20.51 27.42 9.89
N CYS A 267 -21.28 27.82 8.88
CA CYS A 267 -21.43 29.22 8.50
C CYS A 267 -22.80 29.78 8.90
N ASP A 268 -22.84 30.58 9.96
CA ASP A 268 -24.05 31.29 10.39
C ASP A 268 -24.51 32.41 9.43
N PHE A 269 -23.64 32.81 8.49
CA PHE A 269 -23.88 33.95 7.60
C PHE A 269 -24.33 33.56 6.20
N ASN A 270 -24.57 32.27 5.93
CA ASN A 270 -24.90 31.77 4.58
C ASN A 270 -23.87 32.20 3.52
N ALA A 271 -22.59 32.26 3.90
CA ALA A 271 -21.50 32.71 3.04
C ALA A 271 -20.84 31.59 2.24
N ILE A 272 -21.35 30.36 2.34
CA ILE A 272 -20.80 29.19 1.65
C ILE A 272 -21.93 28.50 0.92
N LYS A 273 -21.70 28.18 -0.35
CA LYS A 273 -22.63 27.41 -1.19
C LYS A 273 -21.92 26.21 -1.81
N MET A 274 -22.71 25.22 -2.19
CA MET A 274 -22.29 24.13 -3.06
C MET A 274 -23.27 24.02 -4.23
N ASP A 275 -22.84 23.38 -5.31
CA ASP A 275 -23.67 23.16 -6.49
C ASP A 275 -25.00 22.49 -6.13
N GLY A 276 -26.11 23.17 -6.41
CA GLY A 276 -27.45 22.73 -6.06
C GLY A 276 -27.79 22.68 -4.56
N ILE A 277 -26.93 23.20 -3.67
CA ILE A 277 -27.18 23.17 -2.22
C ILE A 277 -26.84 24.51 -1.56
N THR A 278 -27.90 25.22 -1.18
CA THR A 278 -27.89 26.44 -0.35
C THR A 278 -28.83 26.27 0.85
N ASP A 279 -28.64 27.05 1.90
CA ASP A 279 -29.52 27.03 3.09
C ASP A 279 -31.00 27.21 2.74
N ILE A 280 -31.32 28.11 1.79
CA ILE A 280 -32.69 28.37 1.33
C ILE A 280 -33.26 27.12 0.64
N GLN A 281 -32.53 26.55 -0.33
CA GLN A 281 -32.99 25.37 -1.06
C GLN A 281 -33.17 24.15 -0.15
N VAL A 282 -32.31 23.99 0.87
CA VAL A 282 -32.45 22.91 1.86
C VAL A 282 -33.73 23.10 2.67
N LYS A 283 -34.00 24.32 3.16
CA LYS A 283 -35.23 24.62 3.91
C LYS A 283 -36.49 24.42 3.06
N GLU A 284 -36.51 24.93 1.83
CA GLU A 284 -37.62 24.69 0.90
C GLU A 284 -37.87 23.20 0.62
N LYS A 285 -36.78 22.42 0.48
CA LYS A 285 -36.86 20.97 0.32
C LYS A 285 -37.46 20.31 1.56
N ILE A 286 -37.06 20.73 2.76
CA ILE A 286 -37.62 20.24 4.03
C ILE A 286 -39.13 20.53 4.08
N THR A 287 -39.56 21.76 3.80
CA THR A 287 -40.98 22.13 3.77
C THR A 287 -41.75 21.27 2.78
N ARG A 288 -41.24 21.09 1.56
CA ARG A 288 -41.88 20.25 0.54
C ARG A 288 -42.01 18.80 0.99
N LEU A 289 -40.98 18.25 1.64
CA LEU A 289 -41.00 16.89 2.15
C LEU A 289 -42.05 16.72 3.26
N LEU A 290 -42.09 17.65 4.23
CA LEU A 290 -43.02 17.60 5.35
C LEU A 290 -44.48 17.79 4.91
N SER A 291 -44.75 18.70 3.96
CA SER A 291 -46.08 18.88 3.37
C SER A 291 -46.55 17.64 2.58
N GLY A 292 -45.62 16.84 2.07
CA GLY A 292 -45.92 15.58 1.37
C GLY A 292 -46.18 14.40 2.30
N ILE A 293 -46.10 14.57 3.62
CA ILE A 293 -46.43 13.52 4.59
C ILE A 293 -47.96 13.52 4.80
N PRO A 294 -48.66 12.40 4.54
CA PRO A 294 -50.09 12.32 4.77
C PRO A 294 -50.39 12.54 6.25
N ASP A 295 -51.51 13.20 6.54
CA ASP A 295 -51.97 13.35 7.91
C ASP A 295 -52.39 11.98 8.43
N THR A 296 -51.56 11.41 9.29
CA THR A 296 -51.74 10.09 9.89
C THR A 296 -51.67 10.24 11.40
N LYS A 297 -52.24 9.29 12.16
CA LYS A 297 -52.06 9.26 13.63
C LYS A 297 -50.60 9.01 14.07
N ARG A 298 -49.67 8.80 13.12
CA ARG A 298 -48.25 8.55 13.36
C ARG A 298 -47.48 9.89 13.35
N PRO A 299 -46.40 10.03 14.13
CA PRO A 299 -45.61 11.25 14.17
C PRO A 299 -44.84 11.42 12.84
N LYS A 300 -44.73 12.66 12.39
CA LYS A 300 -44.00 13.09 11.19
C LYS A 300 -42.51 13.14 11.51
N ILE A 301 -41.73 12.32 10.82
CA ILE A 301 -40.27 12.21 11.06
C ILE A 301 -39.51 12.73 9.84
N LEU A 302 -38.63 13.70 10.07
CA LEU A 302 -37.67 14.20 9.09
C LEU A 302 -36.33 13.47 9.24
N GLY A 303 -35.92 12.73 8.22
CA GLY A 303 -34.62 12.07 8.17
C GLY A 303 -33.55 12.91 7.49
N LEU A 304 -32.45 13.19 8.19
CA LEU A 304 -31.25 13.83 7.63
C LEU A 304 -30.12 12.79 7.54
N ILE A 305 -29.78 12.38 6.32
CA ILE A 305 -28.97 11.17 6.09
C ILE A 305 -27.63 11.49 5.39
N CYS A 306 -26.58 10.75 5.73
CA CYS A 306 -25.28 10.84 5.06
C CYS A 306 -25.19 9.90 3.86
N GLU A 307 -24.88 10.45 2.68
CA GLU A 307 -24.70 9.67 1.43
C GLU A 307 -23.55 8.66 1.48
N GLN A 308 -22.58 8.87 2.39
CA GLN A 308 -21.47 7.93 2.59
C GLN A 308 -21.78 6.83 3.60
N SER A 309 -22.88 6.97 4.37
CA SER A 309 -23.28 5.96 5.36
C SER A 309 -24.17 4.87 4.78
N ILE A 310 -24.97 5.20 3.75
CA ILE A 310 -25.84 4.27 3.04
C ILE A 310 -26.16 4.82 1.65
N ASN A 311 -26.45 3.93 0.71
CA ASN A 311 -26.94 4.28 -0.60
C ASN A 311 -28.37 4.87 -0.53
N THR A 312 -28.59 6.03 -1.15
CA THR A 312 -29.90 6.69 -1.19
C THR A 312 -30.99 5.85 -1.86
N GLY A 313 -30.64 4.94 -2.77
CA GLY A 313 -31.58 3.99 -3.37
C GLY A 313 -32.06 2.92 -2.39
N GLU A 314 -31.19 2.41 -1.52
CA GLU A 314 -31.56 1.44 -0.48
C GLU A 314 -32.52 2.05 0.55
N ILE A 315 -32.30 3.31 0.90
CA ILE A 315 -33.16 4.09 1.79
C ILE A 315 -34.58 4.21 1.27
N GLN A 316 -34.74 4.48 -0.03
CA GLN A 316 -36.06 4.61 -0.65
C GLN A 316 -36.84 3.29 -0.59
N VAL A 317 -36.15 2.15 -0.70
CA VAL A 317 -36.75 0.83 -0.55
C VAL A 317 -37.13 0.56 0.91
N GLU A 318 -36.20 0.80 1.84
CA GLU A 318 -36.40 0.53 3.27
C GLU A 318 -37.58 1.32 3.87
N PHE A 319 -37.75 2.56 3.41
CA PHE A 319 -38.80 3.48 3.88
C PHE A 319 -40.05 3.52 3.01
N LYS A 320 -40.17 2.64 2.01
CA LYS A 320 -41.35 2.59 1.13
C LYS A 320 -42.66 2.43 1.89
N ASP A 321 -42.64 1.66 2.99
CA ASP A 321 -43.82 1.36 3.83
C ASP A 321 -43.97 2.31 5.03
N MET A 322 -43.15 3.37 5.12
CA MET A 322 -43.16 4.34 6.23
C MET A 322 -43.52 5.73 5.71
N PRO A 323 -44.78 5.99 5.32
CA PRO A 323 -45.17 7.26 4.68
C PRO A 323 -45.02 8.48 5.59
N ASN A 324 -44.96 8.28 6.91
CA ASN A 324 -44.71 9.31 7.92
C ASN A 324 -43.23 9.71 8.07
N VAL A 325 -42.32 9.03 7.36
CA VAL A 325 -40.89 9.31 7.35
C VAL A 325 -40.50 9.87 5.98
N LYS A 326 -39.89 11.06 5.95
CA LYS A 326 -39.32 11.64 4.73
C LYS A 326 -37.88 12.02 4.94
N THR A 327 -37.02 11.66 4.00
CA THR A 327 -35.57 11.82 4.14
C THR A 327 -35.00 12.78 3.11
N THR A 328 -33.99 13.55 3.50
CA THR A 328 -33.09 14.27 2.58
C THR A 328 -31.64 13.91 2.87
N SER A 329 -30.87 13.71 1.81
CA SER A 329 -29.46 13.36 1.90
C SER A 329 -28.52 14.55 1.78
N PHE A 330 -27.37 14.40 2.41
CA PHE A 330 -26.24 15.33 2.33
C PHE A 330 -24.95 14.53 2.07
N PRO A 331 -23.96 15.11 1.37
CA PRO A 331 -22.65 14.47 1.20
C PRO A 331 -22.06 13.99 2.52
N CYS A 332 -22.16 14.83 3.55
CA CYS A 332 -21.83 14.52 4.93
C CYS A 332 -22.84 15.16 5.86
N ILE A 333 -23.21 14.49 6.96
CA ILE A 333 -24.02 15.14 8.00
C ILE A 333 -23.33 16.31 8.68
N GLY A 334 -22.00 16.43 8.59
CA GLY A 334 -21.29 17.62 9.08
C GLY A 334 -21.69 18.90 8.34
N MET A 335 -22.36 18.77 7.19
CA MET A 335 -23.00 19.87 6.47
C MET A 335 -24.28 20.36 7.12
N ILE A 336 -24.91 19.57 7.98
CA ILE A 336 -26.17 19.94 8.64
C ILE A 336 -25.88 21.11 9.58
N HIS A 337 -26.44 22.26 9.22
CA HIS A 337 -26.50 23.42 10.09
C HIS A 337 -27.59 23.18 11.15
N PRO A 338 -27.40 23.55 12.44
CA PRO A 338 -28.43 23.40 13.47
C PRO A 338 -29.78 24.02 13.10
N SER A 339 -29.74 25.15 12.37
CA SER A 339 -30.94 25.82 11.82
C SER A 339 -31.80 24.92 10.92
N PHE A 340 -31.25 23.87 10.29
CA PHE A 340 -32.05 22.92 9.50
C PHE A 340 -32.89 21.99 10.37
N VAL A 341 -32.36 21.61 11.54
CA VAL A 341 -33.09 20.81 12.53
C VAL A 341 -34.18 21.65 13.17
N GLU A 342 -33.83 22.87 13.59
CA GLU A 342 -34.78 23.86 14.14
C GLU A 342 -35.92 24.11 13.15
N TYR A 343 -35.58 24.47 11.90
CA TYR A 343 -36.57 24.72 10.86
C TYR A 343 -37.45 23.52 10.55
N GLY A 344 -36.91 22.30 10.59
CA GLY A 344 -37.68 21.08 10.40
C GLY A 344 -38.74 20.87 11.48
N LEU A 345 -38.36 21.09 12.75
CA LEU A 345 -39.29 21.01 13.89
C LEU A 345 -40.35 22.12 13.83
N ASP A 346 -39.94 23.35 13.50
CA ASP A 346 -40.85 24.50 13.36
C ASP A 346 -41.82 24.33 12.17
N SER A 347 -41.39 23.61 11.12
CA SER A 347 -42.20 23.33 9.92
C SER A 347 -43.13 22.13 10.08
N GLY A 348 -43.26 21.58 11.29
CA GLY A 348 -44.24 20.53 11.63
C GLY A 348 -43.71 19.10 11.64
N ALA A 349 -42.38 18.89 11.72
CA ALA A 349 -41.83 17.57 12.06
C ALA A 349 -42.01 17.31 13.56
N ASP A 350 -42.59 16.18 13.95
CA ASP A 350 -42.66 15.75 15.35
C ASP A 350 -41.28 15.33 15.88
N GLY A 351 -40.41 14.81 15.01
CA GLY A 351 -39.02 14.50 15.34
C GLY A 351 -38.07 14.53 14.14
N VAL A 352 -36.79 14.74 14.41
CA VAL A 352 -35.70 14.74 13.42
C VAL A 352 -34.76 13.56 13.70
N PHE A 353 -34.62 12.69 12.71
CA PHE A 353 -33.75 11.52 12.77
C PHE A 353 -32.49 11.77 11.93
N ILE A 354 -31.31 11.68 12.53
CA ILE A 354 -30.04 11.92 11.86
C ILE A 354 -29.25 10.63 11.80
N TRP A 355 -28.83 10.27 10.59
CA TRP A 355 -28.05 9.06 10.36
C TRP A 355 -26.69 9.32 9.71
N SER A 356 -25.64 8.75 10.32
CA SER A 356 -24.28 8.82 9.79
C SER A 356 -23.46 7.56 10.02
N CYS A 357 -22.24 7.59 9.47
CA CYS A 357 -21.15 6.69 9.75
C CYS A 357 -20.88 6.57 11.26
N VAL A 358 -20.22 5.48 11.65
CA VAL A 358 -19.76 5.24 13.01
C VAL A 358 -18.87 6.39 13.51
N ASN A 359 -19.12 6.85 14.73
CA ASN A 359 -18.27 7.86 15.39
C ASN A 359 -16.81 7.39 15.49
N GLY A 360 -15.88 8.28 15.11
CA GLY A 360 -14.45 7.96 15.00
C GLY A 360 -14.04 7.31 13.67
N ASP A 361 -14.99 6.93 12.81
CA ASP A 361 -14.72 6.37 11.47
C ASP A 361 -15.52 7.08 10.37
N CYS A 362 -15.73 8.38 10.51
CA CYS A 362 -16.44 9.18 9.52
C CYS A 362 -15.74 9.16 8.17
N HIS A 363 -16.50 8.96 7.09
CA HIS A 363 -15.93 9.02 5.73
C HIS A 363 -15.21 10.34 5.50
N TYR A 364 -15.73 11.48 5.97
CA TYR A 364 -15.08 12.79 5.85
C TYR A 364 -14.30 13.24 7.11
N ARG A 365 -13.81 12.27 7.90
CA ARG A 365 -13.00 12.44 9.12
C ARG A 365 -13.75 12.96 10.34
N GLU A 366 -14.27 14.19 10.28
CA GLU A 366 -14.75 14.89 11.49
C GLU A 366 -16.21 15.35 11.38
N GLY A 367 -16.92 15.01 10.30
CA GLY A 367 -18.26 15.53 10.05
C GLY A 367 -19.29 15.19 11.15
N ASN A 368 -19.33 13.93 11.61
CA ASN A 368 -20.20 13.51 12.70
C ASN A 368 -19.78 14.12 14.05
N THR A 369 -18.48 14.16 14.33
CA THR A 369 -17.92 14.82 15.51
C THR A 369 -18.30 16.30 15.59
N TRP A 370 -18.27 17.02 14.47
CA TRP A 370 -18.66 18.43 14.41
C TRP A 370 -20.14 18.65 14.59
N LEU A 371 -20.99 17.83 13.97
CA LEU A 371 -22.43 17.90 14.21
C LEU A 371 -22.75 17.67 15.69
N GLN A 372 -22.21 16.61 16.27
CA GLN A 372 -22.42 16.29 17.68
C GLN A 372 -21.90 17.42 18.60
N SER A 373 -20.74 18.01 18.28
CA SER A 373 -20.19 19.12 19.07
C SER A 373 -21.03 20.39 18.99
N ARG A 374 -21.65 20.66 17.82
CA ARG A 374 -22.60 21.77 17.64
C ARG A 374 -23.86 21.57 18.45
N PHE A 375 -24.31 20.32 18.51
CA PHE A 375 -25.46 19.93 19.28
C PHE A 375 -25.19 20.01 20.78
N ASP A 376 -24.06 19.51 21.25
CA ASP A 376 -23.64 19.60 22.64
C ASP A 376 -23.31 21.04 23.10
N GLY A 377 -23.38 22.04 22.22
CA GLY A 377 -23.01 23.43 22.52
C GLY A 377 -21.52 23.66 22.71
N LYS A 378 -20.68 22.71 22.28
CA LYS A 378 -19.20 22.76 22.37
C LYS A 378 -18.56 23.45 21.18
N ARG A 379 -19.31 23.66 20.09
CA ARG A 379 -18.82 24.24 18.84
C ARG A 379 -19.90 25.09 18.16
N PRO A 380 -19.62 26.29 17.64
CA PRO A 380 -20.57 27.03 16.83
C PRO A 380 -20.70 26.42 15.41
N PRO A 381 -21.85 26.62 14.73
CA PRO A 381 -23.11 27.14 15.26
C PRO A 381 -23.72 26.18 16.29
N ILE A 382 -24.35 26.70 17.35
CA ILE A 382 -24.91 25.89 18.44
C ILE A 382 -26.40 25.67 18.20
N LEU A 383 -26.91 24.45 18.45
CA LEU A 383 -28.36 24.21 18.47
C LEU A 383 -29.00 25.03 19.59
N LYS A 384 -30.08 25.75 19.30
CA LYS A 384 -30.79 26.53 20.33
C LYS A 384 -31.19 25.65 21.52
N LYS A 385 -31.14 26.25 22.71
CA LYS A 385 -31.34 25.55 24.01
C LYS A 385 -32.81 25.22 24.30
N ASP A 386 -33.75 25.90 23.65
CA ASP A 386 -35.20 25.71 23.76
C ASP A 386 -35.71 24.52 22.95
N ILE A 387 -34.91 24.02 22.01
CA ILE A 387 -35.24 22.80 21.27
C ILE A 387 -35.16 21.59 22.18
N ASP A 388 -36.27 20.85 22.27
CA ASP A 388 -36.32 19.59 23.00
C ASP A 388 -35.44 18.53 22.32
N ARG A 389 -34.38 18.14 23.03
CA ARG A 389 -33.44 17.09 22.63
C ARG A 389 -34.10 15.74 22.41
N SER A 390 -35.20 15.44 23.09
CA SER A 390 -35.93 14.18 22.94
C SER A 390 -36.48 13.98 21.52
N ARG A 391 -36.73 15.09 20.80
CA ARG A 391 -37.23 15.11 19.42
C ARG A 391 -36.11 14.98 18.38
N ILE A 392 -34.86 14.81 18.80
CA ILE A 392 -33.70 14.63 17.92
C ILE A 392 -33.05 13.29 18.23
N ARG A 393 -32.96 12.42 17.22
CA ARG A 393 -32.27 11.13 17.34
C ARG A 393 -31.03 11.09 16.47
N GLU A 394 -29.87 10.99 17.09
CA GLU A 394 -28.59 10.79 16.42
C GLU A 394 -28.24 9.29 16.42
N TYR A 395 -28.13 8.70 15.23
CA TYR A 395 -27.83 7.27 15.09
C TYR A 395 -26.54 7.04 14.27
N TRP A 396 -25.59 6.37 14.89
CA TRP A 396 -24.24 6.13 14.36
C TRP A 396 -24.06 4.66 14.00
N LEU A 397 -24.14 4.32 12.71
CA LEU A 397 -24.05 2.93 12.29
C LEU A 397 -23.18 2.76 11.04
N SER A 398 -22.55 1.60 10.93
CA SER A 398 -21.85 1.19 9.72
C SER A 398 -22.86 0.84 8.65
N SER A 399 -22.50 1.10 7.38
CA SER A 399 -23.29 0.73 6.19
C SER A 399 -23.70 -0.74 6.15
N ILE A 400 -22.94 -1.63 6.81
CA ILE A 400 -23.18 -3.08 6.84
C ILE A 400 -24.45 -3.46 7.63
N HIS A 401 -24.92 -2.59 8.53
CA HIS A 401 -26.05 -2.90 9.43
C HIS A 401 -27.31 -2.06 9.11
N ALA A 402 -27.53 -1.78 7.82
CA ALA A 402 -28.68 -0.99 7.36
C ALA A 402 -30.04 -1.58 7.78
N ASP A 403 -30.12 -2.90 7.95
CA ASP A 403 -31.28 -3.65 8.46
C ASP A 403 -31.80 -3.14 9.82
N LYS A 404 -30.92 -2.63 10.66
CA LYS A 404 -31.27 -2.12 12.01
C LYS A 404 -31.85 -0.72 12.00
N LEU A 405 -31.83 -0.03 10.86
CA LEU A 405 -32.33 1.33 10.74
C LEU A 405 -33.84 1.41 10.98
N ARG A 406 -34.59 0.46 10.39
CA ARG A 406 -36.04 0.38 10.54
C ARG A 406 -36.45 0.11 12.00
N GLU A 407 -35.71 -0.75 12.69
CA GLU A 407 -35.92 -1.04 14.11
C GLU A 407 -35.75 0.24 14.96
N GLU A 408 -34.67 0.98 14.74
CA GLU A 408 -34.40 2.22 15.50
C GLU A 408 -35.43 3.32 15.22
N ILE A 409 -35.89 3.47 13.97
CA ILE A 409 -36.93 4.47 13.65
C ILE A 409 -38.26 4.09 14.28
N ASN A 410 -38.62 2.80 14.29
CA ASN A 410 -39.83 2.34 14.98
C ASN A 410 -39.74 2.57 16.50
N LEU A 411 -38.56 2.44 17.10
CA LEU A 411 -38.32 2.78 18.50
C LEU A 411 -38.48 4.29 18.73
N PHE A 412 -37.85 5.11 17.88
CA PHE A 412 -37.96 6.56 17.94
C PHE A 412 -39.42 7.04 17.77
N GLU A 413 -40.17 6.43 16.87
CA GLU A 413 -41.60 6.70 16.67
C GLU A 413 -42.43 6.40 17.94
N LYS A 414 -42.17 5.27 18.61
CA LYS A 414 -42.84 4.93 19.88
C LYS A 414 -42.53 5.95 20.97
N GLU A 415 -41.27 6.39 21.05
CA GLU A 415 -40.86 7.42 22.01
C GLU A 415 -41.58 8.74 21.74
N LEU A 416 -41.61 9.23 20.50
CA LEU A 416 -42.33 10.46 20.11
C LEU A 416 -43.83 10.39 20.46
N ASN A 417 -44.48 9.24 20.26
CA ASN A 417 -45.87 9.03 20.65
C ASN A 417 -46.08 9.02 22.17
N THR A 418 -45.09 8.56 22.93
CA THR A 418 -45.14 8.55 24.40
C THR A 418 -44.98 9.97 24.96
N TYR A 419 -44.08 10.77 24.37
CA TYR A 419 -43.93 12.20 24.70
C TYR A 419 -45.19 13.01 24.43
N ARG A 420 -45.96 12.66 23.40
CA ARG A 420 -47.27 13.28 23.10
C ARG A 420 -48.32 13.04 24.19
N LEU A 421 -48.11 12.07 25.08
CA LEU A 421 -49.02 11.75 26.20
C LEU A 421 -48.51 12.27 27.56
N GLU A 422 -47.22 12.58 27.70
CA GLU A 422 -46.59 12.98 28.97
C GLU A 422 -46.15 14.46 28.99
N GLU A 423 -47.00 15.37 28.51
CA GLU A 423 -46.76 16.82 28.55
C GLU A 423 -46.80 17.44 29.98
N LYS A 424 -46.58 16.63 31.03
CA LYS A 424 -46.46 17.05 32.43
C LYS A 424 -45.56 16.13 33.25
N LYS A 425 -44.24 16.20 33.02
CA LYS A 425 -43.22 16.42 34.07
C LYS A 425 -41.81 16.34 33.50
N SER A 426 -41.07 17.41 33.75
CA SER A 426 -39.61 17.46 33.67
C SER A 426 -39.00 16.34 34.52
N GLU A 427 -38.14 15.51 33.94
CA GLU A 427 -36.73 15.47 34.33
C GLU A 427 -35.89 14.71 33.30
N PHE A 428 -34.66 15.18 33.14
CA PHE A 428 -33.67 14.78 32.16
C PHE A 428 -33.29 13.29 32.30
N ARG A 429 -33.83 12.41 31.44
CA ARG A 429 -33.40 11.02 31.36
C ARG A 429 -32.22 10.92 30.40
N LYS A 430 -31.01 10.79 30.96
CA LYS A 430 -29.81 10.38 30.21
C LYS A 430 -30.15 9.14 29.38
N SER A 431 -29.94 9.25 28.07
CA SER A 431 -30.06 8.14 27.15
C SER A 431 -29.22 6.96 27.66
N VAL A 432 -29.88 5.80 27.71
CA VAL A 432 -29.27 4.52 28.06
C VAL A 432 -28.23 4.21 26.99
N LEU A 433 -26.98 4.60 27.28
CA LEU A 433 -25.82 4.20 26.51
C LEU A 433 -25.58 2.71 26.72
N VAL A 434 -26.02 1.92 25.75
CA VAL A 434 -25.29 0.79 25.14
C VAL A 434 -24.35 0.02 26.11
N GLU A 435 -24.91 -0.64 27.12
CA GLU A 435 -24.12 -1.49 28.04
C GLU A 435 -23.91 -2.91 27.46
N ARG A 436 -24.68 -3.32 26.45
CA ARG A 436 -24.56 -4.63 25.78
C ARG A 436 -23.44 -4.75 24.73
N SER A 437 -22.70 -3.67 24.43
CA SER A 437 -21.66 -3.67 23.38
C SER A 437 -20.22 -3.77 23.90
N ILE A 438 -19.97 -3.47 25.18
CA ILE A 438 -18.59 -3.44 25.72
C ILE A 438 -17.98 -4.85 25.74
N PHE A 439 -18.76 -5.85 26.17
CA PHE A 439 -18.28 -7.24 26.22
C PHE A 439 -18.01 -7.82 24.82
N LYS A 440 -18.90 -7.55 23.84
CA LYS A 440 -18.72 -7.99 22.44
C LYS A 440 -17.56 -7.27 21.76
N ARG A 441 -17.38 -5.96 21.99
CA ARG A 441 -16.24 -5.19 21.45
C ARG A 441 -14.92 -5.62 22.08
N GLY A 442 -14.90 -5.86 23.40
CA GLY A 442 -13.76 -6.44 24.11
C GLY A 442 -13.37 -7.80 23.54
N ALA A 443 -14.34 -8.70 23.37
CA ALA A 443 -14.11 -10.02 22.80
C ALA A 443 -13.54 -9.97 21.37
N VAL A 444 -14.05 -9.08 20.51
CA VAL A 444 -13.53 -8.92 19.14
C VAL A 444 -12.11 -8.35 19.14
N ILE A 445 -11.83 -7.34 19.98
CA ILE A 445 -10.48 -6.77 20.09
C ILE A 445 -9.50 -7.81 20.61
N SER A 446 -9.87 -8.55 21.65
CA SER A 446 -9.08 -9.66 22.18
C SER A 446 -8.86 -10.76 21.14
N PHE A 447 -9.88 -11.10 20.36
CA PHE A 447 -9.75 -12.08 19.28
C PHE A 447 -8.77 -11.60 18.20
N VAL A 448 -8.90 -10.36 17.72
CA VAL A 448 -7.98 -9.80 16.70
C VAL A 448 -6.54 -9.76 17.21
N ILE A 449 -6.35 -9.38 18.48
CA ILE A 449 -5.05 -9.38 19.15
C ILE A 449 -4.47 -10.80 19.19
N ILE A 450 -5.23 -11.78 19.68
CA ILE A 450 -4.79 -13.18 19.80
C ILE A 450 -4.52 -13.78 18.42
N ALA A 451 -5.39 -13.51 17.44
CA ALA A 451 -5.23 -13.97 16.07
C ALA A 451 -3.99 -13.36 15.41
N SER A 452 -3.70 -12.08 15.66
CA SER A 452 -2.47 -11.43 15.17
C SER A 452 -1.24 -12.07 15.83
N MET A 453 -1.29 -12.31 17.13
CA MET A 453 -0.22 -12.94 17.90
C MET A 453 0.06 -14.36 17.38
N PHE A 454 -0.98 -15.17 17.19
CA PHE A 454 -0.89 -16.49 16.60
C PHE A 454 -0.35 -16.45 15.17
N SER A 455 -0.86 -15.53 14.35
CA SER A 455 -0.41 -15.36 12.96
C SER A 455 1.08 -15.04 12.91
N ILE A 456 1.59 -14.13 13.76
CA ILE A 456 3.02 -13.82 13.80
C ILE A 456 3.82 -15.05 14.24
N LEU A 457 3.43 -15.70 15.34
CA LEU A 457 4.18 -16.85 15.86
C LEU A 457 4.19 -18.05 14.90
N PHE A 458 3.12 -18.22 14.13
CA PHE A 458 2.96 -19.29 13.15
C PHE A 458 3.63 -18.91 11.81
N LEU A 459 3.17 -17.86 11.12
CA LEU A 459 3.58 -17.50 9.76
C LEU A 459 5.02 -16.98 9.63
N SER A 460 5.66 -16.59 10.74
CA SER A 460 7.07 -16.14 10.76
C SER A 460 8.08 -17.30 10.66
N GLU A 461 7.63 -18.55 10.87
CA GLU A 461 8.47 -19.75 10.81
C GLU A 461 7.84 -20.94 10.07
N MET A 462 6.51 -21.01 10.00
CA MET A 462 5.72 -22.12 9.51
C MET A 462 4.56 -21.64 8.60
N PRO A 463 4.12 -22.43 7.62
CA PRO A 463 4.74 -23.65 7.12
C PRO A 463 6.06 -23.37 6.38
N LYS A 464 6.99 -24.32 6.40
CA LYS A 464 8.21 -24.25 5.59
C LYS A 464 7.86 -24.47 4.11
N TYR A 465 8.57 -23.77 3.23
CA TYR A 465 8.51 -24.01 1.78
C TYR A 465 9.86 -24.56 1.30
N PRO A 466 9.93 -25.82 0.82
CA PRO A 466 11.18 -26.44 0.41
C PRO A 466 11.61 -25.90 -0.96
N PHE A 467 12.49 -24.89 -0.98
CA PHE A 467 13.09 -24.41 -2.24
C PHE A 467 14.05 -25.41 -2.87
N TYR A 468 14.60 -26.31 -2.06
CA TYR A 468 15.55 -27.33 -2.46
C TYR A 468 15.06 -28.69 -1.97
N ASN A 469 15.27 -29.73 -2.79
CA ASN A 469 14.88 -31.09 -2.46
C ASN A 469 15.85 -31.69 -1.43
N LYS A 470 15.32 -32.33 -0.39
CA LYS A 470 16.12 -32.99 0.64
C LYS A 470 16.95 -34.14 0.05
N GLY A 471 18.21 -34.25 0.47
CA GLY A 471 19.14 -35.27 -0.05
C GLY A 471 19.67 -35.02 -1.46
N MET A 472 19.23 -33.97 -2.16
CA MET A 472 19.81 -33.54 -3.43
C MET A 472 20.91 -32.50 -3.20
N SER A 473 21.76 -32.32 -4.21
CA SER A 473 22.80 -31.30 -4.24
C SER A 473 22.58 -30.37 -5.42
N LEU A 474 23.32 -29.26 -5.46
CA LEU A 474 23.12 -28.23 -6.47
C LEU A 474 24.41 -27.93 -7.21
N ILE A 475 24.39 -28.00 -8.54
CA ILE A 475 25.46 -27.46 -9.38
C ILE A 475 25.05 -26.04 -9.79
N LYS A 476 25.88 -25.06 -9.41
CA LYS A 476 25.78 -23.68 -9.92
C LYS A 476 26.69 -23.54 -11.13
N PHE A 477 26.10 -23.54 -12.32
CA PHE A 477 26.83 -23.33 -13.58
C PHE A 477 26.91 -21.83 -13.88
N THR A 478 28.13 -21.32 -14.08
CA THR A 478 28.35 -19.90 -14.33
C THR A 478 29.52 -19.66 -15.28
N PHE A 479 29.39 -18.61 -16.10
CA PHE A 479 30.51 -18.08 -16.85
C PHE A 479 30.34 -16.59 -17.13
N LYS A 480 31.48 -15.91 -17.25
CA LYS A 480 31.62 -14.56 -17.79
C LYS A 480 32.52 -14.66 -19.01
N TYR A 481 31.95 -14.49 -20.21
CA TYR A 481 32.71 -14.65 -21.44
C TYR A 481 32.51 -13.49 -22.40
N SER A 482 33.63 -12.98 -22.91
CA SER A 482 33.66 -11.92 -23.91
C SER A 482 33.59 -12.54 -25.31
N GLY A 483 32.39 -12.85 -25.78
CA GLY A 483 32.19 -13.45 -27.11
C GLY A 483 32.76 -12.62 -28.26
N LYS A 484 33.05 -13.26 -29.39
CA LYS A 484 33.56 -12.62 -30.60
C LYS A 484 32.61 -11.52 -31.08
N HIS A 485 33.17 -10.52 -31.75
CA HIS A 485 32.36 -9.46 -32.32
C HIS A 485 31.50 -9.98 -33.48
N ARG A 486 30.26 -9.50 -33.52
CA ARG A 486 29.30 -9.86 -34.57
C ARG A 486 29.77 -9.41 -35.94
N THR A 487 30.47 -8.28 -36.04
CA THR A 487 31.16 -7.80 -37.25
C THR A 487 32.66 -7.78 -37.02
N GLU A 488 33.44 -8.09 -38.06
CA GLU A 488 34.89 -7.91 -37.98
C GLU A 488 35.20 -6.44 -37.67
N GLN A 489 36.15 -6.25 -36.76
CA GLN A 489 36.65 -4.94 -36.40
C GLN A 489 38.03 -4.80 -37.01
N ARG A 490 38.28 -3.67 -37.68
CA ARG A 490 39.60 -3.30 -38.18
C ARG A 490 40.08 -2.02 -37.53
N GLU A 491 41.38 -1.86 -37.37
CA GLU A 491 41.95 -0.58 -36.98
C GLU A 491 41.70 0.48 -38.07
N LEU A 492 41.57 1.74 -37.65
CA LEU A 492 41.62 2.87 -38.56
C LEU A 492 42.97 2.90 -39.28
N THR A 493 42.93 3.23 -40.57
CA THR A 493 44.16 3.55 -41.30
C THR A 493 44.71 4.91 -40.84
N GLU A 494 46.00 5.17 -41.11
CA GLU A 494 46.63 6.46 -40.76
C GLU A 494 45.92 7.66 -41.39
N ARG A 495 45.35 7.47 -42.59
CA ARG A 495 44.58 8.51 -43.31
C ARG A 495 43.26 8.80 -42.61
N GLU A 496 42.47 7.77 -42.33
CA GLU A 496 41.20 7.91 -41.60
C GLU A 496 41.40 8.46 -40.18
N THR A 497 42.54 8.16 -39.54
CA THR A 497 42.89 8.65 -38.20
C THR A 497 43.16 10.16 -38.18
N LYS A 498 43.69 10.73 -39.26
CA LYS A 498 43.92 12.19 -39.37
C LYS A 498 42.62 12.98 -39.41
N ASP A 499 41.55 12.40 -39.95
CA ASP A 499 40.23 13.03 -40.08
C ASP A 499 39.41 13.06 -38.78
N ILE A 500 39.93 12.44 -37.70
CA ILE A 500 39.30 12.40 -36.38
C ILE A 500 40.04 13.30 -35.40
N LEU A 501 39.33 13.87 -34.43
CA LEU A 501 39.90 14.69 -33.36
C LEU A 501 40.94 13.91 -32.55
N ILE A 502 42.03 14.58 -32.14
CA ILE A 502 43.20 13.95 -31.49
C ILE A 502 42.81 13.08 -30.28
N HIS A 503 41.89 13.55 -29.43
CA HIS A 503 41.41 12.81 -28.25
C HIS A 503 40.53 11.59 -28.59
N MET A 504 40.13 11.42 -29.86
CA MET A 504 39.34 10.29 -30.34
C MET A 504 40.16 9.26 -31.16
N ARG A 505 41.46 9.52 -31.38
CA ARG A 505 42.36 8.67 -32.19
C ARG A 505 42.88 7.45 -31.42
N ARG A 506 43.19 7.63 -30.13
CA ARG A 506 43.73 6.57 -29.27
C ARG A 506 42.62 5.79 -28.57
N THR A 507 42.88 4.51 -28.33
CA THR A 507 42.02 3.66 -27.50
C THR A 507 42.68 3.37 -26.16
N ASN A 508 41.87 3.08 -25.14
CA ASN A 508 42.36 2.55 -23.86
C ASN A 508 42.54 1.03 -23.89
N SER A 509 42.54 0.40 -25.08
CA SER A 509 42.73 -1.04 -25.23
C SER A 509 44.21 -1.40 -25.10
N PRO A 510 44.57 -2.45 -24.34
CA PRO A 510 45.93 -3.00 -24.31
C PRO A 510 46.38 -3.56 -25.68
N PHE A 511 45.41 -3.89 -26.56
CA PHE A 511 45.65 -4.66 -27.78
C PHE A 511 45.65 -3.84 -29.06
N SER A 512 45.24 -2.57 -29.01
CA SER A 512 45.07 -1.75 -30.21
C SER A 512 45.39 -0.29 -29.93
N LYS A 513 46.34 0.26 -30.70
CA LYS A 513 46.82 1.64 -30.56
C LYS A 513 45.87 2.66 -31.19
N MET A 514 45.10 2.25 -32.21
CA MET A 514 44.18 3.12 -32.96
C MET A 514 42.72 2.66 -32.82
N ARG A 515 41.77 3.60 -32.93
CA ARG A 515 40.34 3.28 -32.77
C ARG A 515 39.85 2.29 -33.83
N MET A 516 39.09 1.29 -33.40
CA MET A 516 38.52 0.27 -34.29
C MET A 516 37.29 0.79 -35.05
N ILE A 517 37.19 0.45 -36.33
CA ILE A 517 35.98 0.57 -37.16
C ILE A 517 35.19 -0.74 -37.07
N GLY A 518 33.90 -0.64 -36.78
CA GLY A 518 32.98 -1.77 -36.71
C GLY A 518 31.99 -1.64 -35.56
N LYS A 519 30.92 -2.44 -35.58
CA LYS A 519 29.98 -2.48 -34.44
C LYS A 519 30.65 -3.24 -33.29
N ARG A 520 30.48 -2.75 -32.07
CA ARG A 520 30.98 -3.40 -30.84
C ARG A 520 30.09 -4.54 -30.34
N GLU A 521 28.97 -4.77 -31.01
CA GLU A 521 28.04 -5.87 -30.73
C GLU A 521 28.77 -7.22 -30.75
N ARG A 522 28.52 -8.06 -29.74
CA ARG A 522 29.08 -9.40 -29.60
C ARG A 522 28.09 -10.46 -30.08
N LEU A 523 28.60 -11.64 -30.42
CA LEU A 523 27.77 -12.79 -30.77
C LEU A 523 27.10 -13.37 -29.51
N PRO A 524 25.86 -13.90 -29.64
CA PRO A 524 25.26 -14.70 -28.59
C PRO A 524 26.00 -16.03 -28.45
N ILE A 525 26.06 -16.53 -27.22
CA ILE A 525 26.79 -17.75 -26.87
C ILE A 525 25.79 -18.87 -26.66
N TYR A 526 25.96 -19.98 -27.36
CA TYR A 526 25.15 -21.17 -27.14
C TYR A 526 25.94 -22.18 -26.31
N VAL A 527 25.32 -22.70 -25.26
CA VAL A 527 25.93 -23.69 -24.36
C VAL A 527 25.04 -24.92 -24.28
N GLU A 528 25.68 -26.09 -24.38
CA GLU A 528 25.12 -27.38 -24.03
C GLU A 528 25.87 -27.95 -22.82
N LEU A 529 25.13 -28.47 -21.85
CA LEU A 529 25.68 -29.15 -20.69
C LEU A 529 25.01 -30.51 -20.55
N GLU A 530 25.83 -31.55 -20.64
CA GLU A 530 25.47 -32.94 -20.46
C GLU A 530 26.01 -33.41 -19.11
N LEU A 531 25.18 -34.15 -18.38
CA LEU A 531 25.50 -34.80 -17.10
C LEU A 531 25.16 -36.28 -17.24
N ASP A 532 26.15 -37.16 -17.06
CA ASP A 532 26.03 -38.62 -17.23
C ASP A 532 25.41 -39.02 -18.58
N ASN A 533 25.91 -38.43 -19.67
CA ASN A 533 25.42 -38.60 -21.05
C ASN A 533 23.98 -38.15 -21.30
N LYS A 534 23.35 -37.44 -20.34
CA LYS A 534 22.04 -36.81 -20.52
C LYS A 534 22.21 -35.31 -20.67
N ASN A 535 21.67 -34.76 -21.76
CA ASN A 535 21.63 -33.32 -21.95
C ASN A 535 20.65 -32.69 -20.95
N ILE A 536 21.16 -31.82 -20.07
CA ILE A 536 20.38 -31.16 -19.03
C ILE A 536 20.20 -29.66 -19.26
N LEU A 537 20.98 -29.05 -20.15
CA LEU A 537 20.87 -27.64 -20.49
C LEU A 537 21.29 -27.41 -21.94
N SER A 538 20.40 -26.83 -22.74
CA SER A 538 20.69 -26.31 -24.07
C SER A 538 20.12 -24.90 -24.17
N LYS A 539 20.98 -23.88 -24.08
CA LYS A 539 20.52 -22.48 -23.98
C LYS A 539 21.44 -21.50 -24.67
N THR A 540 20.84 -20.50 -25.31
CA THR A 540 21.53 -19.35 -25.89
C THR A 540 21.50 -18.18 -24.91
N TYR A 541 22.67 -17.68 -24.56
CA TYR A 541 22.86 -16.50 -23.73
C TYR A 541 23.23 -15.31 -24.60
N TYR A 542 22.58 -14.17 -24.33
CA TYR A 542 22.81 -12.95 -25.10
C TYR A 542 23.74 -11.99 -24.33
N PRO A 543 24.62 -11.26 -25.04
CA PRO A 543 25.50 -10.27 -24.43
C PRO A 543 24.70 -9.16 -23.74
N ALA A 544 25.20 -8.71 -22.60
CA ALA A 544 24.54 -7.71 -21.77
C ALA A 544 24.66 -6.29 -22.36
N GLY A 545 23.90 -5.36 -21.77
CA GLY A 545 23.91 -3.93 -22.11
C GLY A 545 23.06 -3.57 -23.33
N LEU A 546 22.62 -2.30 -23.38
CA LEU A 546 21.76 -1.77 -24.45
C LEU A 546 22.37 -1.92 -25.86
N ARG A 547 23.71 -1.86 -25.95
CA ARG A 547 24.47 -1.98 -27.21
C ARG A 547 25.00 -3.39 -27.47
N LYS A 548 24.73 -4.36 -26.58
CA LYS A 548 25.18 -5.75 -26.71
C LYS A 548 26.70 -5.91 -26.85
N ASP A 549 27.47 -5.00 -26.25
CA ASP A 549 28.94 -4.93 -26.34
C ASP A 549 29.65 -5.42 -25.05
N ILE A 550 28.89 -5.75 -24.03
CA ILE A 550 29.34 -6.24 -22.72
C ILE A 550 29.48 -7.77 -22.77
N PRO A 551 30.37 -8.39 -21.95
CA PRO A 551 30.43 -9.83 -21.80
C PRO A 551 29.06 -10.49 -21.57
N THR A 552 28.94 -11.71 -22.03
CA THR A 552 27.78 -12.56 -21.79
C THR A 552 27.96 -13.28 -20.46
N PHE A 553 26.89 -13.33 -19.68
CA PHE A 553 26.84 -13.99 -18.39
C PHE A 553 25.84 -15.14 -18.41
N ALA A 554 26.18 -16.24 -17.77
CA ALA A 554 25.25 -17.30 -17.45
C ALA A 554 25.26 -17.59 -15.95
N TYR A 555 24.08 -17.87 -15.40
CA TYR A 555 23.90 -18.39 -14.05
C TYR A 555 22.72 -19.37 -14.10
N GLU A 556 22.99 -20.64 -13.87
CA GLU A 556 21.97 -21.69 -13.83
C GLU A 556 22.15 -22.55 -12.58
N GLU A 557 21.04 -22.90 -11.93
CA GLU A 557 20.99 -23.81 -10.80
C GLU A 557 20.46 -25.17 -11.25
N ILE A 558 21.29 -26.20 -11.14
CA ILE A 558 20.98 -27.55 -11.62
C ILE A 558 20.93 -28.50 -10.41
N PRO A 559 19.75 -29.01 -10.03
CA PRO A 559 19.65 -30.02 -8.99
C PRO A 559 20.19 -31.37 -9.50
N VAL A 560 21.05 -32.00 -8.70
CA VAL A 560 21.66 -33.30 -9.02
C VAL A 560 21.65 -34.22 -7.80
N SER A 561 21.63 -35.52 -8.05
CA SER A 561 21.83 -36.50 -7.00
C SER A 561 23.27 -36.40 -6.46
N PRO A 562 23.54 -36.74 -5.21
CA PRO A 562 24.91 -36.83 -4.72
C PRO A 562 25.62 -38.04 -5.31
N GLY A 563 26.93 -37.92 -5.60
CA GLY A 563 27.71 -38.98 -6.20
C GLY A 563 28.80 -38.49 -7.15
N ARG A 564 29.38 -39.43 -7.90
CA ARG A 564 30.30 -39.12 -8.99
C ARG A 564 29.50 -38.91 -10.26
N HIS A 565 29.74 -37.81 -10.95
CA HIS A 565 29.06 -37.44 -12.18
C HIS A 565 30.06 -37.08 -13.25
N TYR A 566 29.78 -37.45 -14.49
CA TYR A 566 30.56 -37.04 -15.65
C TYR A 566 29.88 -35.85 -16.32
N ILE A 567 30.59 -34.74 -16.46
CA ILE A 567 30.07 -33.53 -17.09
C ILE A 567 30.76 -33.29 -18.42
N LYS A 568 29.97 -32.97 -19.43
CA LYS A 568 30.43 -32.51 -20.74
C LYS A 568 29.77 -31.19 -21.09
N ILE A 569 30.57 -30.16 -21.31
CA ILE A 569 30.12 -28.79 -21.64
C ILE A 569 30.61 -28.46 -23.05
N LYS A 570 29.69 -28.04 -23.91
CA LYS A 570 29.99 -27.59 -25.26
C LYS A 570 29.57 -26.14 -25.39
N MET A 571 30.46 -25.28 -25.85
CA MET A 571 30.16 -23.86 -26.07
C MET A 571 30.44 -23.44 -27.50
N ARG A 572 29.53 -22.64 -28.05
CA ARG A 572 29.62 -22.04 -29.37
C ARG A 572 29.60 -20.52 -29.28
N ASP A 573 30.67 -19.91 -29.80
CA ASP A 573 30.93 -18.48 -29.97
C ASP A 573 31.36 -18.19 -31.43
N SER A 574 30.66 -18.80 -32.38
CA SER A 574 30.86 -18.56 -33.82
C SER A 574 29.54 -18.40 -34.55
N ARG A 575 29.61 -17.80 -35.74
CA ARG A 575 28.46 -17.71 -36.65
C ARG A 575 28.09 -19.06 -37.27
N ASP A 576 29.04 -19.98 -37.37
CA ASP A 576 28.79 -21.33 -37.83
C ASP A 576 27.98 -22.09 -36.78
N THR A 577 26.79 -22.57 -37.18
CA THR A 577 25.88 -23.30 -36.30
C THR A 577 26.27 -24.76 -36.11
N ASN A 578 27.14 -25.31 -36.95
CA ASN A 578 27.42 -26.75 -36.99
C ASN A 578 28.63 -27.17 -36.16
N GLN A 579 29.39 -26.23 -35.61
CA GLN A 579 30.60 -26.52 -34.83
C GLN A 579 30.56 -25.82 -33.46
N PHE A 580 30.95 -26.56 -32.41
CA PHE A 580 31.26 -25.97 -31.11
C PHE A 580 32.72 -25.57 -31.08
N ASN A 581 33.02 -24.45 -30.42
CA ASN A 581 34.36 -23.89 -30.37
C ASN A 581 35.14 -24.37 -29.14
N TYR A 582 34.43 -24.72 -28.07
CA TYR A 582 35.02 -25.15 -26.81
C TYR A 582 34.30 -26.38 -26.27
N PHE A 583 35.09 -27.29 -25.72
CA PHE A 583 34.64 -28.54 -25.13
C PHE A 583 35.35 -28.72 -23.80
N ILE A 584 34.60 -29.11 -22.77
CA ILE A 584 35.13 -29.43 -21.46
C ILE A 584 34.49 -30.75 -21.03
N GLU A 585 35.32 -31.71 -20.67
CA GLU A 585 34.87 -32.97 -20.08
C GLU A 585 35.58 -33.17 -18.75
N LYS A 586 34.81 -33.43 -17.69
CA LYS A 586 35.37 -33.59 -16.34
C LYS A 586 34.48 -34.46 -15.46
N GLU A 587 35.12 -35.36 -14.72
CA GLU A 587 34.49 -36.07 -13.60
C GLU A 587 34.44 -35.15 -12.38
N ILE A 588 33.27 -35.05 -11.75
CA ILE A 588 33.06 -34.28 -10.52
C ILE A 588 32.48 -35.17 -9.42
N VAL A 589 32.78 -34.82 -8.18
CA VAL A 589 32.21 -35.48 -7.00
C VAL A 589 31.31 -34.49 -6.29
N VAL A 590 30.02 -34.81 -6.24
CA VAL A 590 29.00 -33.97 -5.61
C VAL A 590 28.63 -34.56 -4.25
N ILE A 591 28.84 -33.75 -3.21
CA ILE A 591 28.56 -34.12 -1.82
C ILE A 591 27.07 -33.81 -1.50
N PRO A 592 26.36 -34.64 -0.72
CA PRO A 592 24.96 -34.39 -0.35
C PRO A 592 24.71 -33.01 0.26
N GLU A 593 23.61 -32.37 -0.15
CA GLU A 593 23.11 -31.09 0.40
C GLU A 593 24.10 -29.92 0.29
N ARG A 594 25.06 -30.03 -0.64
CA ARG A 594 26.06 -29.01 -0.91
C ARG A 594 25.92 -28.41 -2.30
N THR A 595 26.47 -27.21 -2.42
CA THR A 595 26.61 -26.50 -3.68
C THR A 595 27.97 -26.80 -4.30
N PHE A 596 27.98 -27.27 -5.55
CA PHE A 596 29.18 -27.39 -6.38
C PHE A 596 29.19 -26.25 -7.41
N ILE A 597 30.28 -25.50 -7.49
CA ILE A 597 30.39 -24.36 -8.41
C ILE A 597 31.15 -24.80 -9.65
N LEU A 598 30.49 -24.71 -10.80
CA LEU A 598 31.09 -24.95 -12.11
C LEU A 598 31.28 -23.62 -12.81
N ASN A 599 32.41 -22.96 -12.51
CA ASN A 599 32.83 -21.72 -13.17
C ASN A 599 33.80 -22.03 -14.31
N VAL A 600 33.38 -21.75 -15.55
CA VAL A 600 34.16 -22.05 -16.77
C VAL A 600 34.73 -20.79 -17.43
N SER A 601 34.72 -19.65 -16.74
CA SER A 601 35.15 -18.35 -17.29
C SER A 601 36.63 -18.36 -17.73
N SER A 602 37.53 -18.91 -16.90
CA SER A 602 38.97 -18.95 -17.19
C SER A 602 39.30 -19.92 -18.33
N ILE A 603 38.62 -21.07 -18.36
CA ILE A 603 38.84 -22.15 -19.33
C ILE A 603 38.52 -21.67 -20.75
N PHE A 604 37.44 -20.91 -20.91
CA PHE A 604 37.09 -20.34 -22.21
C PHE A 604 38.00 -19.18 -22.63
N SER A 605 38.56 -18.42 -21.68
CA SER A 605 39.46 -17.31 -22.00
C SER A 605 40.86 -17.74 -22.42
N GLU A 606 41.35 -18.89 -21.95
CA GLU A 606 42.70 -19.38 -22.24
C GLU A 606 42.81 -20.18 -23.55
N GLY A 607 41.70 -20.39 -24.27
CA GLY A 607 41.74 -21.04 -25.58
C GLY A 607 42.18 -22.50 -25.54
N GLN A 608 42.18 -23.14 -24.37
CA GLN A 608 42.45 -24.56 -24.24
C GLN A 608 41.32 -25.36 -24.88
N LYS A 609 41.54 -25.74 -26.15
CA LYS A 609 41.03 -27.01 -26.67
C LYS A 609 41.77 -28.10 -25.90
N ILE A 610 41.19 -28.57 -24.80
CA ILE A 610 41.68 -29.79 -24.17
C ILE A 610 41.10 -30.93 -25.01
N GLU A 611 41.96 -31.62 -25.76
CA GLU A 611 41.68 -32.95 -26.32
C GLU A 611 41.54 -34.00 -25.22
#